data_AF-A0A9X7IR94-F1
#
_entry.id   AF-A0A9X7IR94-F1
#
_cell.length_a   1.000
_cell.length_b   1.000
_cell.length_c   1.000
_cell.angle_alpha   90.00
_cell.angle_beta   90.00
_cell.angle_gamma   90.00
#
_symmetry.space_group_name_H-M   'P 1'
#
loop_
_entity.id
_entity.type
_entity.pdbx_description
1 polymer ?
#
loop_
_entity_poly.entity_id
_entity_poly.type
_entity_poly.pdbx_seq_one_letter_code
_entity_poly.pdbx_strand_id
1 'polypeptide(L)'
;MKRFVLILGAAIVAIGIAAGTFPLHATAAGASSYCGNGFAKKPNEIFQDRSRTIDQNRALVGACYEKARTWEFVGYAVAGLGAAVLIGGASIKSRD
;
A
#
# COMPACT_ATOMS: atom_id res chain seq x y z
N MET A 1 -21.26 -14.67 -17.71
CA MET A 1 -19.82 -14.71 -17.34
C MET A 1 -19.15 -13.32 -17.38
N LYS A 2 -19.40 -12.47 -18.39
CA LYS A 2 -18.80 -11.12 -18.51
C LYS A 2 -18.97 -10.20 -17.28
N ARG A 3 -20.17 -10.18 -16.68
CA ARG A 3 -20.45 -9.38 -15.47
C ARG A 3 -19.64 -9.84 -14.25
N PHE A 4 -19.36 -11.14 -14.14
CA PHE A 4 -18.59 -11.70 -13.03
C PHE A 4 -17.12 -11.26 -13.07
N VAL A 5 -16.51 -11.25 -14.26
CA VAL A 5 -15.13 -10.77 -14.47
C VAL A 5 -15.01 -9.27 -14.17
N LEU A 6 -16.01 -8.47 -14.54
CA LEU A 6 -16.04 -7.05 -14.23
C LEU A 6 -16.15 -6.77 -12.72
N ILE A 7 -17.02 -7.51 -12.02
CA ILE A 7 -17.15 -7.39 -10.55
C ILE A 7 -15.85 -7.81 -9.86
N LEU A 8 -15.24 -8.91 -10.30
CA LEU A 8 -13.97 -9.40 -9.77
C LEU A 8 -12.85 -8.38 -9.99
N GLY A 9 -12.73 -7.82 -11.20
CA GLY A 9 -11.74 -6.78 -11.49
C GLY A 9 -11.93 -5.53 -10.64
N ALA A 10 -13.18 -5.06 -10.47
CA ALA A 10 -13.49 -3.92 -9.62
C ALA A 10 -13.18 -4.19 -8.13
N ALA A 11 -13.44 -5.40 -7.65
CA ALA A 11 -13.10 -5.80 -6.29
C ALA A 11 -11.57 -5.81 -6.07
N ILE A 12 -10.79 -6.32 -7.03
CA ILE A 12 -9.32 -6.31 -6.95
C ILE A 12 -8.78 -4.87 -6.92
N VAL A 13 -9.32 -3.97 -7.74
CA VAL A 13 -8.95 -2.55 -7.71
C VAL A 13 -9.27 -1.92 -6.35
N ALA A 14 -10.48 -2.16 -5.82
CA ALA A 14 -10.89 -1.61 -4.53
C ALA A 14 -10.01 -2.13 -3.37
N ILE A 15 -9.63 -3.41 -3.39
CA ILE A 15 -8.72 -4.00 -2.40
C ILE A 15 -7.32 -3.37 -2.51
N GLY A 16 -6.80 -3.18 -3.73
CA GLY A 16 -5.51 -2.52 -3.96
C GLY A 16 -5.48 -1.09 -3.41
N ILE A 17 -6.57 -0.33 -3.56
CA ILE A 17 -6.70 1.03 -3.01
C ILE A 17 -6.84 1.01 -1.49
N ALA A 18 -7.70 0.14 -0.96
CA ALA A 18 -7.94 0.02 0.48
C ALA A 18 -6.69 -0.42 1.25
N ALA A 19 -5.89 -1.33 0.67
CA ALA A 19 -4.58 -1.72 1.19
C ALA A 19 -3.67 -0.51 1.50
N GLY A 20 -3.82 0.57 0.75
CA GLY A 20 -3.06 1.80 0.91
C GLY A 20 -3.47 2.75 2.00
N THR A 21 -4.63 2.55 2.60
CA THR A 21 -5.14 3.43 3.67
C THR A 21 -4.83 2.88 5.07
N PHE A 22 -4.30 1.66 5.16
CA PHE A 22 -3.92 1.07 6.44
C PHE A 22 -2.63 1.70 6.99
N PRO A 23 -2.58 2.02 8.30
CA PRO A 23 -1.37 2.48 8.95
C PRO A 23 -0.36 1.33 9.01
N LEU A 24 0.89 1.63 8.66
CA LEU A 24 1.96 0.64 8.68
C LEU A 24 2.60 0.59 10.07
N HIS A 25 3.00 -0.58 10.52
CA HIS A 25 3.71 -0.75 11.79
C HIS A 25 5.18 -1.09 11.52
N ALA A 26 6.11 -0.36 12.12
CA ALA A 26 7.55 -0.61 12.01
C ALA A 26 8.15 -0.87 13.40
N THR A 27 9.13 -1.79 13.44
CA THR A 27 9.85 -2.16 14.66
C THR A 27 11.34 -2.15 14.33
N ALA A 28 12.12 -1.37 15.07
CA ALA A 28 13.57 -1.28 14.89
C ALA A 28 14.27 -1.00 16.23
N ALA A 29 15.42 -1.65 16.44
CA ALA A 29 16.27 -1.46 17.62
C ALA A 29 15.52 -1.52 18.98
N GLY A 30 14.53 -2.41 19.09
CA GLY A 30 13.72 -2.61 20.31
C GLY A 30 12.56 -1.63 20.50
N ALA A 31 12.38 -0.68 19.58
CA ALA A 31 11.27 0.28 19.59
C ALA A 31 10.28 -0.02 18.46
N SER A 32 9.00 0.34 18.65
CA SER A 32 7.93 0.15 17.66
C SER A 32 7.14 1.44 17.46
N SER A 33 6.73 1.73 16.23
CA SER A 33 5.95 2.92 15.90
C SER A 33 5.05 2.69 14.69
N TYR A 34 4.00 3.51 14.58
CA TYR A 34 3.11 3.52 13.42
C TYR A 34 3.57 4.58 12.43
N CYS A 35 3.75 4.14 11.19
CA CYS A 35 4.05 4.97 10.04
C CYS A 35 2.74 5.41 9.37
N GLY A 36 2.81 6.43 8.54
CA GLY A 36 1.68 6.87 7.71
C GLY A 36 1.08 5.76 6.83
N ASN A 37 -0.02 6.07 6.16
CA ASN A 37 -0.78 5.11 5.36
C ASN A 37 0.02 4.61 4.14
N GLY A 38 -0.20 3.37 3.71
CA GLY A 38 0.55 2.65 2.67
C GLY A 38 0.78 3.31 1.29
N PHE A 39 0.10 4.42 0.95
CA PHE A 39 0.43 5.26 -0.23
C PHE A 39 0.82 6.71 0.11
N ALA A 40 0.55 7.16 1.32
CA ALA A 40 0.87 8.49 1.76
C ALA A 40 2.21 8.45 2.48
N LYS A 41 3.29 8.81 1.77
CA LYS A 41 4.55 9.13 2.44
C LYS A 41 4.28 10.27 3.40
N LYS A 42 4.20 9.97 4.69
CA LYS A 42 4.20 11.03 5.69
C LYS A 42 5.52 11.79 5.52
N PRO A 43 5.51 13.13 5.40
CA PRO A 43 6.72 13.90 5.66
C PRO A 43 7.22 13.48 7.05
N ASN A 44 8.54 13.56 7.30
CA ASN A 44 9.21 13.07 8.51
C ASN A 44 8.72 13.77 9.81
N GLU A 45 7.45 13.62 10.16
CA GLU A 45 6.82 13.90 11.43
C GLU A 45 7.15 12.71 12.32
N ILE A 46 8.43 12.54 12.59
CA ILE A 46 8.88 11.63 13.63
C ILE A 46 8.20 12.14 14.89
N PHE A 47 7.37 11.29 15.50
CA PHE A 47 6.74 11.53 16.80
C PHE A 47 7.73 12.29 17.69
N GLN A 48 7.37 13.53 18.02
CA GLN A 48 8.22 14.47 18.75
C GLN A 48 8.34 14.09 20.25
N ASP A 49 8.19 12.81 20.58
CA ASP A 49 8.34 12.31 21.94
C ASP A 49 9.84 12.11 22.25
N ARG A 50 10.43 13.23 22.66
CA ARG A 50 11.40 13.34 23.75
C ARG A 50 12.67 12.46 23.67
N SER A 51 13.64 12.98 22.90
CA SER A 51 15.06 13.19 23.29
C SER A 51 15.92 12.06 23.89
N ARG A 52 15.50 10.80 23.91
CA ARG A 52 16.41 9.66 24.05
C ARG A 52 16.42 8.87 22.74
N THR A 53 17.63 8.59 22.24
CA THR A 53 17.93 7.72 21.10
C THR A 53 17.62 8.24 19.69
N ILE A 54 18.37 9.26 19.26
CA ILE A 54 18.47 9.72 17.86
C ILE A 54 18.75 8.56 16.89
N ASP A 55 19.57 7.58 17.27
CA ASP A 55 19.90 6.43 16.44
C ASP A 55 18.74 5.43 16.27
N GLN A 56 17.96 5.17 17.34
CA GLN A 56 16.76 4.32 17.23
C GLN A 56 15.70 5.00 16.36
N ASN A 57 15.54 6.32 16.51
CA ASN A 57 14.63 7.09 15.67
C ASN A 57 15.02 7.04 14.19
N ARG A 58 16.31 7.14 13.86
CA ARG A 58 16.78 6.97 12.47
C ARG A 58 16.49 5.57 11.93
N ALA A 59 16.71 4.53 12.73
CA ALA A 59 16.42 3.15 12.33
C ALA A 59 14.91 2.90 12.13
N LEU A 60 14.05 3.45 13.00
CA LEU A 60 12.60 3.41 12.87
C LEU A 60 12.10 4.15 11.61
N VAL A 61 12.67 5.32 11.31
CA VAL A 61 12.34 6.08 10.11
C VAL A 61 12.73 5.33 8.85
N GLY A 62 13.93 4.75 8.81
CA GLY A 62 14.35 3.88 7.71
C GLY A 62 13.39 2.72 7.49
N ALA A 63 13.03 2.01 8.57
CA ALA A 63 12.09 0.89 8.51
C ALA A 63 10.67 1.32 8.05
N CYS A 64 10.19 2.49 8.49
CA CYS A 64 8.93 3.05 8.01
C CYS A 64 8.97 3.39 6.51
N TYR A 65 10.06 3.99 6.04
CA TYR A 65 10.22 4.38 4.65
C TYR A 65 10.28 3.16 3.72
N GLU A 66 11.05 2.14 4.12
CA GLU A 66 11.14 0.88 3.37
C GLU A 66 9.79 0.19 3.28
N LYS A 67 9.07 0.05 4.41
CA LYS A 67 7.73 -0.55 4.40
C LYS A 67 6.74 0.23 3.56
N ALA A 68 6.72 1.55 3.67
CA ALA A 68 5.85 2.39 2.86
C ALA A 68 6.11 2.19 1.36
N ARG A 69 7.38 2.14 0.95
CA ARG A 69 7.76 1.93 -0.45
C ARG A 69 7.37 0.54 -0.98
N THR A 70 7.52 -0.51 -0.16
CA THR A 70 7.09 -1.85 -0.54
C THR A 70 5.57 -1.92 -0.71
N TRP A 71 4.80 -1.33 0.21
CA TRP A 71 3.33 -1.30 0.12
C TRP A 71 2.83 -0.45 -1.04
N GLU A 72 3.50 0.65 -1.34
CA GLU A 72 3.21 1.48 -2.52
C GLU A 72 3.35 0.63 -3.80
N PHE A 73 4.45 -0.10 -3.95
CA PHE A 73 4.67 -0.97 -5.11
C PHE A 73 3.65 -2.10 -5.20
N VAL A 74 3.40 -2.81 -4.09
CA VAL A 74 2.45 -3.93 -4.06
C VAL A 74 1.02 -3.45 -4.32
N GLY A 75 0.60 -2.37 -3.68
CA GLY A 75 -0.74 -1.81 -3.84
C GLY A 75 -1.02 -1.33 -5.25
N TYR A 76 -0.08 -0.62 -5.89
CA TYR A 76 -0.21 -0.24 -7.30
C TYR A 76 -0.16 -1.43 -8.25
N ALA A 77 0.66 -2.46 -7.96
CA ALA A 77 0.68 -3.68 -8.76
C ALA A 77 -0.67 -4.42 -8.72
N VAL A 78 -1.29 -4.52 -7.54
CA VAL A 78 -2.61 -5.14 -7.36
C VAL A 78 -3.70 -4.31 -8.05
N ALA A 79 -3.69 -2.99 -7.88
CA ALA A 79 -4.63 -2.10 -8.56
C ALA A 79 -4.48 -2.18 -10.10
N GLY A 80 -3.24 -2.22 -10.60
CA GLY A 80 -2.93 -2.39 -12.02
C GLY A 80 -3.40 -3.74 -12.57
N LEU A 81 -3.22 -4.83 -11.81
CA LEU A 81 -3.75 -6.14 -12.17
C LEU A 81 -5.28 -6.12 -12.28
N GLY A 82 -5.98 -5.50 -11.32
CA GLY A 82 -7.42 -5.33 -11.36
C GLY A 82 -7.89 -4.54 -12.59
N ALA A 83 -7.19 -3.45 -12.94
CA ALA A 83 -7.45 -2.69 -14.15
C ALA A 83 -7.23 -3.51 -15.43
N ALA A 84 -6.17 -4.33 -15.49
CA ALA A 84 -5.90 -5.21 -16.62
C ALA A 84 -7.00 -6.28 -16.79
N VAL A 85 -7.51 -6.84 -15.69
CA VAL A 85 -8.64 -7.78 -15.70
C VAL A 85 -9.93 -7.11 -16.21
N LEU A 86 -10.18 -5.84 -15.84
CA LEU A 86 -11.32 -5.07 -16.35
C LEU A 86 -11.22 -4.84 -17.87
N ILE A 87 -10.04 -4.44 -18.37
CA ILE A 87 -9.81 -4.18 -19.80
C ILE A 87 -9.92 -5.49 -20.60
N GLY A 88 -9.26 -6.55 -20.15
CA GLY A 88 -9.35 -7.87 -20.79
C GLY A 88 -10.77 -8.43 -20.78
N GLY A 89 -11.49 -8.28 -19.67
CA GLY A 89 -12.89 -8.66 -19.54
C GLY A 89 -13.83 -7.87 -20.46
N ALA A 90 -13.53 -6.59 -20.72
CA ALA A 90 -14.28 -5.77 -21.67
C ALA A 90 -14.09 -6.25 -23.13
N SER A 91 -12.88 -6.68 -23.49
CA SER A 91 -12.52 -7.17 -24.83
C SER A 91 -13.09 -8.54 -25.21
N ILE A 92 -13.61 -9.34 -24.25
CA ILE A 92 -14.27 -10.64 -24.51
C ILE A 92 -15.69 -10.46 -25.12
N LYS A 93 -15.92 -9.46 -25.98
CA LYS A 93 -17.17 -9.33 -26.76
C LYS A 93 -16.88 -8.75 -28.13
N SER A 94 -16.31 -9.59 -28.98
CA SER A 94 -16.24 -9.35 -30.43
C SER A 94 -16.29 -10.65 -31.24
N ARG A 95 -16.49 -11.82 -30.62
CA ARG A 95 -16.73 -13.09 -31.31
C ARG A 95 -17.99 -13.71 -30.74
N ASP A 96 -19.12 -13.15 -31.17
CA ASP A 96 -20.42 -13.81 -31.32
C ASP A 96 -21.23 -12.94 -32.29
#